data_AF-A0A9K3KJ13-F1
#
_entry.id   AF-A0A9K3KJ13-F1
#
_cell.length_a   1.000
_cell.length_b   1.000
_cell.length_c   1.000
_cell.angle_alpha   90.00
_cell.angle_beta   90.00
_cell.angle_gamma   90.00
#
_symmetry.space_group_name_H-M   'P 1'
#
loop_
_entity.id
_entity.type
_entity.pdbx_description
1 polymer ?
#
loop_
_entity_poly.entity_id
_entity_poly.type
_entity_poly.pdbx_seq_one_letter_code
_entity_poly.pdbx_strand_id
1 'polypeptide(L)'
;MLVTTIRGVLRRVFTALIVTLLYCHMPCRRSPHNEAIFLVSEALTTHRSPIDTLSSSRRHIHRQHLSSSKGRPEGRPVHLNLSYKASEKQHLTIPAASSSSSKSLYLILQQSFTVQHILQNVACHLTSDQDPTGSLSSLTLVRLSKHMISDDNQRLFEDNQTGATSTENLLDFPQLFLLLERGLSTSIHCMTQASWSASPSSLESAVEGIKAVAVIIRILASRKIRKEGDTQFSFSQFCDPLVEKLYDETSTLQSLIQSHHLSGLHWAMDCFQRTGEGPSNKQRYELPQQLQEAHDALKLPFRIRQGLLLDSSTIFETTSTHCIVEEFILQVDFQSDAIKTTSTNRIVQERRQTAWQGDEKVAAFSYSGKSMPRKQWSPLVETIRDCLYQQTSQYYDGCLLNLYPDGESGMRYHIDPDQGSMWGYETAVVSIGATRKFAFRSNNPSGTAKTNNKPHAFVLFNGDVTEMFGDCQERFQHTVKTADSRGEKAPRVSLVFKKTLNSMRIS
;
A
#
# COMPACT_ATOMS: atom_id res chain seq x y z
N MET A 1 16.49 -1.38 -44.62
CA MET A 1 16.82 -1.68 -43.21
C MET A 1 15.59 -1.91 -42.31
N LEU A 2 14.41 -2.20 -42.87
CA LEU A 2 13.18 -2.53 -42.10
C LEU A 2 12.75 -4.01 -42.26
N VAL A 3 13.34 -4.74 -43.23
CA VAL A 3 12.98 -6.14 -43.53
C VAL A 3 13.81 -7.16 -42.73
N THR A 4 14.99 -6.77 -42.22
CA THR A 4 15.85 -7.63 -41.39
C THR A 4 15.44 -7.65 -39.92
N THR A 5 14.85 -6.56 -39.40
CA THR A 5 14.38 -6.48 -38.00
C THR A 5 13.10 -7.28 -37.77
N ILE A 6 12.21 -7.35 -38.76
CA ILE A 6 10.95 -8.12 -38.68
C ILE A 6 11.22 -9.64 -38.72
N ARG A 7 12.23 -10.09 -39.48
CA ARG A 7 12.64 -11.51 -39.51
C ARG A 7 13.28 -12.00 -38.20
N GLY A 8 13.95 -11.12 -37.45
CA GLY A 8 14.56 -11.47 -36.16
C GLY A 8 13.54 -11.63 -35.02
N VAL A 9 12.47 -10.82 -35.02
CA VAL A 9 11.42 -10.87 -34.00
C VAL A 9 10.47 -12.06 -34.25
N LEU A 10 10.08 -12.34 -35.50
CA LEU A 10 9.24 -13.50 -35.81
C LEU A 10 9.91 -14.85 -35.51
N ARG A 11 11.25 -14.96 -35.69
CA ARG A 11 11.97 -16.22 -35.38
C ARG A 11 12.00 -16.51 -33.88
N ARG A 12 12.13 -15.50 -33.02
CA ARG A 12 12.14 -15.66 -31.55
C ARG A 12 10.76 -15.96 -30.98
N VAL A 13 9.70 -15.43 -31.59
CA VAL A 13 8.31 -15.75 -31.19
C VAL A 13 7.91 -17.16 -31.64
N PHE A 14 8.37 -17.62 -32.82
CA PHE A 14 8.08 -18.98 -33.30
C PHE A 14 8.81 -20.09 -32.52
N THR A 15 10.05 -19.86 -32.09
CA THR A 15 10.79 -20.85 -31.28
C THR A 15 10.21 -20.99 -29.87
N ALA A 16 9.69 -19.91 -29.28
CA ALA A 16 9.01 -19.95 -27.98
C ALA A 16 7.65 -20.67 -28.03
N LEU A 17 6.91 -20.56 -29.15
CA LEU A 17 5.62 -21.25 -29.31
C LEU A 17 5.78 -22.76 -29.52
N ILE A 18 6.83 -23.20 -30.23
CA ILE A 18 7.07 -24.64 -30.50
C ILE A 18 7.55 -25.38 -29.24
N VAL A 19 8.35 -24.74 -28.39
CA VAL A 19 8.82 -25.32 -27.11
C VAL A 19 7.66 -25.48 -26.11
N THR A 20 6.64 -24.63 -26.18
CA THR A 20 5.45 -24.71 -25.30
C THR A 20 4.45 -25.76 -25.78
N LEU A 21 4.35 -26.01 -27.09
CA LEU A 21 3.44 -27.01 -27.67
C LEU A 21 3.97 -28.46 -27.59
N LEU A 22 5.29 -28.66 -27.51
CA LEU A 22 5.89 -30.00 -27.37
C LEU A 22 5.91 -30.55 -25.92
N TYR A 23 5.58 -29.74 -24.91
CA TYR A 23 5.51 -30.18 -23.50
C TYR A 23 4.11 -30.62 -23.04
N CYS A 24 3.07 -30.51 -23.88
CA CYS A 24 1.69 -30.80 -23.48
C CYS A 24 1.16 -32.19 -23.88
N HIS A 25 1.95 -33.08 -24.49
CA HIS A 25 1.50 -34.44 -24.85
C HIS A 25 2.55 -35.53 -24.53
N MET A 26 2.58 -36.00 -23.28
CA MET A 26 3.05 -37.35 -22.91
C MET A 26 2.37 -37.81 -21.60
N PRO A 27 1.87 -39.06 -21.49
CA PRO A 27 1.17 -39.55 -20.30
C PRO A 27 2.08 -40.18 -19.22
N CYS A 28 1.61 -40.13 -17.97
CA CYS A 28 2.10 -40.74 -16.72
C CYS A 28 2.98 -42.01 -16.81
N ARG A 29 4.06 -42.06 -16.00
CA ARG A 29 4.40 -43.20 -15.11
C ARG A 29 5.59 -42.92 -14.15
N ARG A 30 5.32 -43.14 -12.84
CA ARG A 30 6.15 -43.64 -11.71
C ARG A 30 7.48 -42.95 -11.28
N SER A 31 7.61 -42.76 -9.95
CA SER A 31 8.78 -42.37 -9.14
C SER A 31 9.79 -43.54 -8.95
N PRO A 32 10.88 -43.46 -8.12
CA PRO A 32 11.44 -42.35 -7.32
C PRO A 32 12.99 -42.16 -7.40
N HIS A 33 13.50 -41.15 -6.66
CA HIS A 33 14.87 -40.88 -6.17
C HIS A 33 15.63 -39.64 -6.70
N ASN A 34 15.99 -38.81 -5.72
CA ASN A 34 17.07 -37.82 -5.56
C ASN A 34 18.04 -37.59 -6.73
N GLU A 35 18.19 -36.33 -7.16
CA GLU A 35 19.37 -35.46 -6.91
C GLU A 35 19.32 -34.19 -7.80
N ALA A 36 19.69 -33.03 -7.21
CA ALA A 36 20.37 -31.88 -7.86
C ALA A 36 19.67 -31.14 -9.05
N ILE A 37 19.71 -29.82 -9.24
CA ILE A 37 20.52 -28.71 -8.73
C ILE A 37 19.85 -27.39 -9.21
N PHE A 38 20.08 -26.32 -8.44
CA PHE A 38 20.08 -24.90 -8.79
C PHE A 38 20.28 -24.51 -10.27
N LEU A 39 19.58 -23.47 -10.74
CA LEU A 39 20.10 -22.28 -11.45
C LEU A 39 18.97 -21.53 -12.18
N VAL A 40 18.62 -20.32 -11.75
CA VAL A 40 18.58 -19.11 -12.59
C VAL A 40 18.75 -17.89 -11.65
N SER A 41 19.99 -17.43 -11.51
CA SER A 41 20.35 -16.09 -11.06
C SER A 41 21.37 -15.55 -12.08
N GLU A 42 21.33 -14.24 -12.30
CA GLU A 42 22.22 -13.44 -13.15
C GLU A 42 22.05 -13.53 -14.68
N ALA A 43 21.40 -12.49 -15.21
CA ALA A 43 21.91 -11.82 -16.39
C ALA A 43 21.54 -10.34 -16.28
N LEU A 44 22.54 -9.46 -16.08
CA LEU A 44 22.69 -8.13 -16.67
C LEU A 44 23.80 -7.34 -15.95
N THR A 45 25.05 -7.69 -16.22
CA THR A 45 26.22 -6.80 -16.07
C THR A 45 27.12 -7.00 -17.28
N THR A 46 27.24 -5.98 -18.13
CA THR A 46 28.18 -5.96 -19.26
C THR A 46 29.26 -4.90 -19.02
N HIS A 47 30.51 -5.32 -19.17
CA HIS A 47 31.71 -4.49 -19.15
C HIS A 47 31.99 -3.85 -20.54
N ARG A 48 32.55 -2.63 -20.47
CA ARG A 48 33.22 -1.76 -21.48
C ARG A 48 34.34 -2.47 -22.28
N SER A 49 34.92 -2.05 -23.42
CA SER A 49 34.87 -1.01 -24.51
C SER A 49 35.95 -1.48 -25.56
N PRO A 50 36.56 -0.73 -26.54
CA PRO A 50 36.34 0.63 -27.12
C PRO A 50 36.52 0.80 -28.69
N ILE A 51 36.31 2.04 -29.21
CA ILE A 51 36.90 2.69 -30.45
C ILE A 51 36.35 2.20 -31.84
N ASP A 52 35.99 2.99 -32.89
CA ASP A 52 36.44 4.30 -33.43
C ASP A 52 35.42 5.03 -34.35
N THR A 53 35.66 6.34 -34.52
CA THR A 53 35.28 7.38 -35.53
C THR A 53 34.33 7.13 -36.73
N LEU A 54 33.43 8.10 -37.02
CA LEU A 54 33.47 9.01 -38.21
C LEU A 54 32.21 9.91 -38.34
N SER A 55 32.35 10.94 -39.18
CA SER A 55 31.75 12.27 -39.16
C SER A 55 30.63 12.50 -40.21
N SER A 56 30.09 13.73 -40.20
CA SER A 56 29.35 14.44 -41.27
C SER A 56 27.85 14.10 -41.42
N SER A 57 26.92 14.94 -41.90
CA SER A 57 26.86 16.37 -42.21
C SER A 57 25.41 16.71 -42.61
N ARG A 58 24.91 17.88 -42.14
CA ARG A 58 24.12 18.90 -42.86
C ARG A 58 22.74 18.65 -43.53
N ARG A 59 21.93 19.72 -43.36
CA ARG A 59 20.86 20.35 -44.20
C ARG A 59 19.43 19.81 -44.03
N HIS A 60 18.53 20.59 -43.43
CA HIS A 60 17.71 21.69 -44.00
C HIS A 60 16.67 21.20 -45.02
N ILE A 61 15.38 21.44 -44.72
CA ILE A 61 14.45 22.16 -45.62
C ILE A 61 13.27 22.72 -44.80
N HIS A 62 12.86 23.90 -45.25
CA HIS A 62 11.92 24.91 -44.77
C HIS A 62 10.49 24.60 -45.26
N ARG A 63 9.42 24.99 -44.54
CA ARG A 63 8.34 25.96 -44.89
C ARG A 63 6.97 25.32 -44.54
N GLN A 64 5.87 26.01 -44.23
CA GLN A 64 5.53 27.38 -43.84
C GLN A 64 4.06 27.36 -43.35
N HIS A 65 3.69 28.36 -42.53
CA HIS A 65 2.35 28.67 -42.04
C HIS A 65 1.28 28.88 -43.14
N LEU A 66 0.00 28.70 -42.78
CA LEU A 66 -1.07 29.67 -43.05
C LEU A 66 -2.33 29.43 -42.19
N SER A 67 -2.83 30.55 -41.64
CA SER A 67 -4.04 30.75 -40.86
C SER A 67 -5.28 31.01 -41.74
N SER A 68 -6.49 30.68 -41.28
CA SER A 68 -7.59 31.66 -41.12
C SER A 68 -8.93 31.01 -40.72
N SER A 69 -9.69 31.82 -39.99
CA SER A 69 -10.97 31.64 -39.29
C SER A 69 -12.23 31.77 -40.18
N LYS A 70 -13.36 31.15 -39.77
CA LYS A 70 -14.65 31.81 -39.37
C LYS A 70 -15.86 30.86 -39.44
N GLY A 71 -16.78 31.02 -38.48
CA GLY A 71 -18.23 30.78 -38.68
C GLY A 71 -18.95 29.91 -37.64
N ARG A 72 -19.61 30.54 -36.64
CA ARG A 72 -20.71 29.97 -35.83
C ARG A 72 -22.05 30.06 -36.59
N PRO A 73 -23.08 29.29 -36.19
CA PRO A 73 -24.24 29.94 -35.57
C PRO A 73 -24.85 29.19 -34.36
N GLU A 74 -25.73 29.90 -33.66
CA GLU A 74 -26.38 29.59 -32.38
C GLU A 74 -27.70 28.78 -32.50
N GLY A 75 -28.05 28.06 -31.43
CA GLY A 75 -29.35 28.16 -30.75
C GLY A 75 -30.53 27.27 -31.17
N ARG A 76 -30.92 26.32 -30.29
CA ARG A 76 -32.31 26.07 -29.79
C ARG A 76 -32.33 24.93 -28.75
N PRO A 77 -33.09 25.03 -27.63
CA PRO A 77 -33.19 23.97 -26.63
C PRO A 77 -34.36 23.03 -26.95
N VAL A 78 -34.17 21.72 -26.75
CA VAL A 78 -35.25 20.73 -26.81
C VAL A 78 -35.54 20.26 -25.38
N HIS A 79 -36.72 20.62 -24.88
CA HIS A 79 -37.35 19.97 -23.73
C HIS A 79 -37.82 18.57 -24.13
N LEU A 80 -37.40 17.54 -23.38
CA LEU A 80 -38.02 16.22 -23.43
C LEU A 80 -38.41 15.81 -22.00
N ASN A 81 -39.71 15.93 -21.75
CA ASN A 81 -40.43 15.28 -20.66
C ASN A 81 -40.25 13.76 -20.75
N LEU A 82 -39.84 13.11 -19.67
CA LEU A 82 -40.03 11.67 -19.50
C LEU A 82 -40.78 11.42 -18.19
N SER A 83 -42.00 10.93 -18.37
CA SER A 83 -42.94 10.56 -17.32
C SER A 83 -42.40 9.41 -16.48
N TYR A 84 -42.45 9.58 -15.16
CA TYR A 84 -42.24 8.52 -14.19
C TYR A 84 -43.43 7.54 -14.25
N LYS A 85 -43.21 6.30 -14.69
CA LYS A 85 -44.12 5.18 -14.43
C LYS A 85 -43.46 4.28 -13.39
N ALA A 86 -44.09 4.17 -12.23
CA ALA A 86 -43.79 3.17 -11.23
C ALA A 86 -44.11 1.77 -11.78
N SER A 87 -43.19 0.82 -11.64
CA SER A 87 -43.49 -0.61 -11.81
C SER A 87 -42.57 -1.48 -10.95
N GLU A 88 -43.21 -2.10 -9.95
CA GLU A 88 -43.06 -3.49 -9.51
C GLU A 88 -41.73 -4.03 -8.98
N LYS A 89 -41.79 -4.47 -7.70
CA LYS A 89 -40.82 -5.32 -7.01
C LYS A 89 -40.52 -6.58 -7.83
N GLN A 90 -39.33 -6.66 -8.40
CA GLN A 90 -38.77 -7.93 -8.89
C GLN A 90 -37.90 -8.57 -7.81
N HIS A 91 -38.34 -9.70 -7.26
CA HIS A 91 -37.45 -10.68 -6.64
C HIS A 91 -36.50 -11.20 -7.74
N LEU A 92 -35.22 -10.83 -7.66
CA LEU A 92 -34.22 -11.21 -8.66
C LEU A 92 -33.34 -12.35 -8.15
N THR A 93 -33.51 -13.50 -8.79
CA THR A 93 -32.74 -14.73 -8.65
C THR A 93 -31.34 -14.53 -9.25
N ILE A 94 -30.29 -14.88 -8.50
CA ILE A 94 -28.91 -14.92 -9.00
C ILE A 94 -28.83 -16.01 -10.07
N PRO A 95 -28.28 -15.77 -11.28
CA PRO A 95 -28.25 -16.79 -12.32
C PRO A 95 -27.36 -17.96 -11.90
N ALA A 96 -27.90 -19.18 -11.98
CA ALA A 96 -27.09 -20.38 -11.89
C ALA A 96 -26.12 -20.44 -13.07
N ALA A 97 -24.86 -20.75 -12.80
CA ALA A 97 -23.80 -20.81 -13.80
C ALA A 97 -24.18 -21.77 -14.94
N SER A 98 -24.24 -21.23 -16.17
CA SER A 98 -24.39 -22.06 -17.36
C SER A 98 -23.06 -22.75 -17.69
N SER A 99 -23.16 -24.04 -17.97
CA SER A 99 -22.05 -24.94 -18.28
C SER A 99 -21.35 -24.56 -19.59
N SER A 100 -20.33 -23.72 -19.50
CA SER A 100 -19.32 -23.57 -20.56
C SER A 100 -17.95 -23.46 -19.89
N SER A 101 -17.05 -24.42 -20.17
CA SER A 101 -15.61 -24.41 -19.82
C SER A 101 -15.28 -23.53 -18.60
N SER A 102 -15.56 -23.99 -17.38
CA SER A 102 -15.42 -23.15 -16.18
C SER A 102 -13.97 -22.69 -16.04
N LYS A 103 -13.70 -21.44 -16.43
CA LYS A 103 -12.39 -20.83 -16.21
C LYS A 103 -12.11 -20.90 -14.71
N SER A 104 -10.91 -21.33 -14.34
CA SER A 104 -10.47 -21.32 -12.94
C SER A 104 -10.71 -19.94 -12.32
N LEU A 105 -11.26 -19.88 -11.10
CA LEU A 105 -11.45 -18.64 -10.35
C LEU A 105 -10.15 -17.83 -10.23
N TYR A 106 -8.99 -18.51 -10.19
CA TYR A 106 -7.68 -17.87 -10.24
C TYR A 106 -7.47 -17.04 -11.52
N LEU A 107 -7.85 -17.59 -12.69
CA LEU A 107 -7.74 -16.88 -13.97
C LEU A 107 -8.71 -15.69 -14.04
N ILE A 108 -9.93 -15.85 -13.50
CA ILE A 108 -10.90 -14.76 -13.40
C ILE A 108 -10.36 -13.64 -12.52
N LEU A 109 -9.76 -14.00 -11.37
CA LEU A 109 -9.12 -13.03 -10.47
C LEU A 109 -7.96 -12.28 -11.13
N GLN A 110 -7.18 -12.93 -12.00
CA GLN A 110 -6.14 -12.24 -12.78
C GLN A 110 -6.68 -11.23 -13.79
N GLN A 111 -7.93 -11.40 -14.23
CA GLN A 111 -8.62 -10.53 -15.18
C GLN A 111 -9.55 -9.51 -14.49
N SER A 112 -9.59 -9.53 -13.15
CA SER A 112 -10.42 -8.64 -12.35
C SER A 112 -9.64 -7.37 -12.00
N PHE A 113 -10.11 -6.21 -12.48
CA PHE A 113 -9.44 -4.92 -12.30
C PHE A 113 -10.24 -3.91 -11.46
N THR A 114 -11.39 -4.31 -10.92
CA THR A 114 -12.24 -3.47 -10.08
C THR A 114 -12.74 -4.23 -8.86
N VAL A 115 -13.06 -3.51 -7.79
CA VAL A 115 -13.66 -4.05 -6.56
C VAL A 115 -14.90 -4.89 -6.88
N GLN A 116 -15.82 -4.33 -7.65
CA GLN A 116 -17.06 -5.00 -8.03
C GLN A 116 -16.79 -6.32 -8.79
N HIS A 117 -15.86 -6.32 -9.75
CA HIS A 117 -15.58 -7.52 -10.54
C HIS A 117 -14.95 -8.64 -9.70
N ILE A 118 -14.06 -8.28 -8.75
CA ILE A 118 -13.48 -9.25 -7.80
C ILE A 118 -14.59 -9.86 -6.93
N LEU A 119 -15.48 -9.04 -6.39
CA LEU A 119 -16.56 -9.51 -5.51
C LEU A 119 -17.57 -10.40 -6.25
N GLN A 120 -18.05 -9.94 -7.41
CA GLN A 120 -19.08 -10.63 -8.20
C GLN A 120 -18.58 -11.94 -8.77
N ASN A 121 -17.37 -11.96 -9.36
CA ASN A 121 -16.94 -13.08 -10.18
C ASN A 121 -15.94 -14.02 -9.48
N VAL A 122 -15.44 -13.63 -8.30
CA VAL A 122 -14.48 -14.46 -7.53
C VAL A 122 -14.94 -14.64 -6.10
N ALA A 123 -14.98 -13.58 -5.28
CA ALA A 123 -15.14 -13.71 -3.83
C ALA A 123 -16.44 -14.42 -3.44
N CYS A 124 -17.57 -14.07 -4.08
CA CYS A 124 -18.87 -14.69 -3.82
C CYS A 124 -18.99 -16.16 -4.27
N HIS A 125 -18.03 -16.67 -5.04
CA HIS A 125 -18.02 -18.02 -5.61
C HIS A 125 -16.96 -18.94 -5.01
N LEU A 126 -16.12 -18.45 -4.09
CA LEU A 126 -15.14 -19.27 -3.41
C LEU A 126 -15.82 -20.34 -2.55
N THR A 127 -15.18 -21.51 -2.47
CA THR A 127 -15.60 -22.63 -1.62
C THR A 127 -14.36 -23.29 -1.03
N SER A 128 -14.49 -23.87 0.16
CA SER A 128 -13.39 -24.58 0.83
C SER A 128 -12.84 -25.73 -0.02
N ASP A 129 -13.70 -26.43 -0.76
CA ASP A 129 -13.33 -27.53 -1.66
C ASP A 129 -12.40 -27.07 -2.80
N GLN A 130 -12.61 -25.85 -3.30
CA GLN A 130 -11.82 -25.26 -4.38
C GLN A 130 -10.54 -24.57 -3.89
N ASP A 131 -10.45 -24.24 -2.59
CA ASP A 131 -9.33 -23.55 -1.97
C ASP A 131 -8.91 -24.19 -0.63
N PRO A 132 -8.45 -25.44 -0.64
CA PRO A 132 -8.13 -26.18 0.60
C PRO A 132 -6.98 -25.57 1.42
N THR A 133 -6.17 -24.71 0.79
CA THR A 133 -5.06 -24.01 1.44
C THR A 133 -5.40 -22.57 1.85
N GLY A 134 -6.59 -22.06 1.49
CA GLY A 134 -6.98 -20.67 1.73
C GLY A 134 -6.17 -19.65 0.91
N SER A 135 -5.29 -20.09 0.01
CA SER A 135 -4.37 -19.24 -0.72
C SER A 135 -5.09 -18.39 -1.77
N LEU A 136 -6.11 -18.94 -2.44
CA LEU A 136 -6.89 -18.19 -3.41
C LEU A 136 -7.77 -17.13 -2.72
N SER A 137 -8.34 -17.47 -1.58
CA SER A 137 -9.14 -16.58 -0.74
C SER A 137 -8.28 -15.44 -0.20
N SER A 138 -7.09 -15.76 0.32
CA SER A 138 -6.11 -14.77 0.76
C SER A 138 -5.69 -13.84 -0.38
N LEU A 139 -5.37 -14.40 -1.56
CA LEU A 139 -5.01 -13.60 -2.74
C LEU A 139 -6.17 -12.71 -3.21
N THR A 140 -7.40 -13.19 -3.12
CA THR A 140 -8.62 -12.44 -3.45
C THR A 140 -8.76 -11.23 -2.52
N LEU A 141 -8.59 -11.43 -1.21
CA LEU A 141 -8.63 -10.35 -0.22
C LEU A 141 -7.48 -9.36 -0.41
N VAL A 142 -6.26 -9.84 -0.66
CA VAL A 142 -5.11 -8.97 -0.96
C VAL A 142 -5.38 -8.12 -2.19
N ARG A 143 -5.90 -8.69 -3.28
CA ARG A 143 -6.26 -7.90 -4.48
C ARG A 143 -7.38 -6.92 -4.21
N LEU A 144 -8.44 -7.35 -3.52
CA LEU A 144 -9.55 -6.50 -3.13
C LEU A 144 -9.05 -5.29 -2.33
N SER A 145 -8.22 -5.51 -1.30
CA SER A 145 -7.66 -4.44 -0.48
C SER A 145 -6.85 -3.42 -1.29
N LYS A 146 -6.06 -3.87 -2.28
CA LYS A 146 -5.28 -2.99 -3.16
C LYS A 146 -6.17 -2.11 -4.04
N HIS A 147 -7.22 -2.69 -4.61
CA HIS A 147 -8.19 -1.92 -5.40
C HIS A 147 -8.94 -0.93 -4.52
N MET A 148 -9.35 -1.34 -3.32
CA MET A 148 -10.00 -0.42 -2.37
C MET A 148 -9.08 0.72 -1.93
N ILE A 149 -7.78 0.49 -1.70
CA ILE A 149 -6.80 1.55 -1.45
C ILE A 149 -6.74 2.51 -2.64
N SER A 150 -6.65 1.99 -3.86
CA SER A 150 -6.59 2.81 -5.08
C SER A 150 -7.83 3.69 -5.22
N ASP A 151 -9.02 3.12 -4.99
CA ASP A 151 -10.29 3.84 -5.06
C ASP A 151 -10.38 4.90 -3.94
N ASP A 152 -9.91 4.60 -2.73
CA ASP A 152 -9.88 5.53 -1.60
C ASP A 152 -8.94 6.72 -1.85
N ASN A 153 -7.74 6.44 -2.35
CA ASN A 153 -6.79 7.48 -2.74
C ASN A 153 -7.34 8.35 -3.87
N GLN A 154 -7.98 7.75 -4.88
CA GLN A 154 -8.56 8.50 -5.99
C GLN A 154 -9.65 9.47 -5.52
N ARG A 155 -10.50 9.06 -4.58
CA ARG A 155 -11.50 9.94 -3.95
C ARG A 155 -10.85 11.07 -3.18
N LEU A 156 -9.84 10.75 -2.36
CA LEU A 156 -9.08 11.78 -1.64
C LEU A 156 -8.50 12.82 -2.60
N PHE A 157 -8.07 12.41 -3.80
CA PHE A 157 -7.62 13.35 -4.83
C PHE A 157 -8.77 14.19 -5.42
N GLU A 158 -9.94 13.60 -5.68
CA GLU A 158 -11.11 14.26 -6.26
C GLU A 158 -11.78 15.24 -5.29
N ASP A 159 -11.90 14.87 -4.02
CA ASP A 159 -12.45 15.71 -2.95
C ASP A 159 -11.60 16.98 -2.77
N ASN A 160 -10.27 16.83 -2.82
CA ASN A 160 -9.33 17.94 -2.78
C ASN A 160 -9.49 18.90 -3.98
N GLN A 161 -9.70 18.39 -5.19
CA GLN A 161 -9.86 19.22 -6.39
C GLN A 161 -11.20 19.97 -6.44
N THR A 162 -12.28 19.37 -5.94
CA THR A 162 -13.63 19.92 -6.07
C THR A 162 -14.06 20.78 -4.89
N GLY A 163 -13.34 20.72 -3.76
CA GLY A 163 -13.71 21.41 -2.52
C GLY A 163 -15.03 20.94 -1.92
N ALA A 164 -15.63 19.89 -2.50
CA ALA A 164 -16.82 19.23 -2.05
C ALA A 164 -16.41 17.81 -1.66
N THR A 165 -16.72 17.38 -0.44
CA THR A 165 -16.71 15.94 -0.12
C THR A 165 -17.71 15.29 -1.06
N SER A 166 -17.22 14.57 -2.06
CA SER A 166 -18.06 13.73 -2.89
C SER A 166 -18.72 12.70 -1.98
N THR A 167 -20.01 12.90 -1.70
CA THR A 167 -20.79 11.94 -0.93
C THR A 167 -21.09 10.68 -1.73
N GLU A 168 -20.50 10.52 -2.92
CA GLU A 168 -20.56 9.27 -3.70
C GLU A 168 -19.78 8.18 -2.96
N ASN A 169 -20.46 7.60 -1.98
CA ASN A 169 -19.97 6.44 -1.27
C ASN A 169 -19.74 5.34 -2.30
N LEU A 170 -18.72 4.53 -2.08
CA LEU A 170 -18.55 3.26 -2.82
C LEU A 170 -19.82 2.39 -2.71
N LEU A 171 -20.74 2.78 -1.81
CA LEU A 171 -21.94 2.09 -1.41
C LEU A 171 -23.24 2.90 -1.57
N ASP A 172 -23.26 3.93 -2.41
CA ASP A 172 -24.55 4.48 -2.88
C ASP A 172 -25.33 3.45 -3.74
N PHE A 173 -24.74 2.25 -3.93
CA PHE A 173 -25.36 1.06 -4.48
C PHE A 173 -25.49 -0.01 -3.40
N PRO A 174 -26.70 -0.26 -2.86
CA PRO A 174 -26.99 -1.37 -1.93
C PRO A 174 -26.47 -2.73 -2.42
N GLN A 175 -26.36 -2.89 -3.74
CA GLN A 175 -25.79 -4.09 -4.38
C GLN A 175 -24.30 -4.29 -4.06
N LEU A 176 -23.47 -3.24 -4.07
CA LEU A 176 -22.04 -3.41 -3.78
C LEU A 176 -21.81 -3.72 -2.30
N PHE A 177 -22.62 -3.15 -1.40
CA PHE A 177 -22.59 -3.49 0.01
C PHE A 177 -22.85 -4.98 0.24
N LEU A 178 -23.92 -5.51 -0.35
CA LEU A 178 -24.27 -6.93 -0.25
C LEU A 178 -23.18 -7.84 -0.84
N LEU A 179 -22.58 -7.43 -1.96
CA LEU A 179 -21.48 -8.16 -2.58
C LEU A 179 -20.23 -8.16 -1.70
N LEU A 180 -19.95 -7.05 -1.03
CA LEU A 180 -18.83 -6.92 -0.11
C LEU A 180 -19.02 -7.79 1.14
N GLU A 181 -20.18 -7.66 1.80
CA GLU A 181 -20.56 -8.47 2.97
C GLU A 181 -20.44 -9.97 2.63
N ARG A 182 -21.08 -10.40 1.54
CA ARG A 182 -21.01 -11.80 1.09
C ARG A 182 -19.61 -12.25 0.70
N GLY A 183 -18.91 -11.45 -0.11
CA GLY A 183 -17.58 -11.81 -0.62
C GLY A 183 -16.53 -11.93 0.49
N LEU A 184 -16.60 -11.05 1.50
CA LEU A 184 -15.75 -11.14 2.69
C LEU A 184 -16.08 -12.37 3.52
N SER A 185 -17.36 -12.61 3.82
CA SER A 185 -17.79 -13.80 4.57
C SER A 185 -17.34 -15.09 3.90
N THR A 186 -17.53 -15.22 2.59
CA THR A 186 -17.10 -16.42 1.84
C THR A 186 -15.58 -16.59 1.87
N SER A 187 -14.82 -15.51 1.64
CA SER A 187 -13.34 -15.58 1.60
C SER A 187 -12.75 -15.92 2.96
N ILE A 188 -13.27 -15.31 4.03
CA ILE A 188 -12.82 -15.57 5.42
C ILE A 188 -13.22 -16.97 5.86
N HIS A 189 -14.42 -17.45 5.49
CA HIS A 189 -14.82 -18.82 5.75
C HIS A 189 -13.85 -19.82 5.10
N CYS A 190 -13.49 -19.62 3.83
CA CYS A 190 -12.53 -20.50 3.15
C CYS A 190 -11.14 -20.44 3.82
N MET A 191 -10.68 -19.27 4.24
CA MET A 191 -9.41 -19.14 4.97
C MET A 191 -9.43 -19.86 6.31
N THR A 192 -10.50 -19.77 7.09
CA THR A 192 -10.58 -20.36 8.44
C THR A 192 -10.77 -21.88 8.41
N GLN A 193 -11.36 -22.42 7.33
CA GLN A 193 -11.42 -23.87 7.09
C GLN A 193 -10.13 -24.45 6.51
N ALA A 194 -9.26 -23.62 5.95
CA ALA A 194 -8.01 -24.07 5.36
C ALA A 194 -6.95 -24.48 6.40
N SER A 195 -5.98 -25.27 5.95
CA SER A 195 -4.75 -25.55 6.71
C SER A 195 -3.67 -24.52 6.38
N TRP A 196 -3.48 -23.53 7.25
CA TRP A 196 -2.46 -22.48 7.06
C TRP A 196 -1.04 -23.04 7.13
N SER A 197 -0.83 -24.07 7.95
CA SER A 197 0.46 -24.73 8.15
C SER A 197 0.83 -25.75 7.06
N ALA A 198 0.00 -25.96 6.03
CA ALA A 198 0.26 -26.94 4.98
C ALA A 198 1.59 -26.68 4.24
N SER A 199 2.02 -25.43 4.15
CA SER A 199 3.33 -25.04 3.62
C SER A 199 3.72 -23.63 4.10
N PRO A 200 5.02 -23.26 4.04
CA PRO A 200 5.44 -21.87 4.33
C PRO A 200 4.73 -20.82 3.46
N SER A 201 4.42 -21.14 2.20
CA SER A 201 3.66 -20.27 1.30
C SER A 201 2.19 -20.14 1.69
N SER A 202 1.59 -21.20 2.23
CA SER A 202 0.21 -21.19 2.73
C SER A 202 0.10 -20.27 3.95
N LEU A 203 1.06 -20.37 4.89
CA LEU A 203 1.11 -19.49 6.06
C LEU A 203 1.32 -18.03 5.66
N GLU A 204 2.27 -17.76 4.76
CA GLU A 204 2.49 -16.41 4.24
C GLU A 204 1.21 -15.84 3.60
N SER A 205 0.52 -16.66 2.80
CA SER A 205 -0.73 -16.26 2.15
C SER A 205 -1.79 -15.92 3.19
N ALA A 206 -1.97 -16.77 4.20
CA ALA A 206 -2.93 -16.55 5.28
C ALA A 206 -2.65 -15.25 6.05
N VAL A 207 -1.39 -14.98 6.41
CA VAL A 207 -0.99 -13.74 7.09
C VAL A 207 -1.26 -12.51 6.22
N GLU A 208 -0.92 -12.55 4.94
CA GLU A 208 -1.22 -11.43 4.01
C GLU A 208 -2.73 -11.26 3.79
N GLY A 209 -3.51 -12.36 3.82
CA GLY A 209 -4.98 -12.33 3.80
C GLY A 209 -5.56 -11.63 5.03
N ILE A 210 -5.09 -11.97 6.24
CA ILE A 210 -5.50 -11.32 7.49
C ILE A 210 -5.16 -9.82 7.47
N LYS A 211 -3.96 -9.46 7.04
CA LYS A 211 -3.56 -8.05 6.85
C LYS A 211 -4.44 -7.34 5.83
N ALA A 212 -4.84 -8.01 4.75
CA ALA A 212 -5.73 -7.43 3.76
C ALA A 212 -7.13 -7.16 4.34
N VAL A 213 -7.66 -8.05 5.20
CA VAL A 213 -8.91 -7.81 5.94
C VAL A 213 -8.78 -6.59 6.84
N ALA A 214 -7.68 -6.45 7.57
CA ALA A 214 -7.40 -5.26 8.39
C ALA A 214 -7.42 -3.96 7.56
N VAL A 215 -6.82 -3.97 6.38
CA VAL A 215 -6.88 -2.83 5.43
C VAL A 215 -8.32 -2.53 5.02
N ILE A 216 -9.06 -3.55 4.56
CA ILE A 216 -10.44 -3.39 4.09
C ILE A 216 -11.29 -2.78 5.19
N ILE A 217 -11.23 -3.34 6.40
CA ILE A 217 -11.99 -2.86 7.56
C ILE A 217 -11.63 -1.41 7.92
N ARG A 218 -10.36 -1.03 7.88
CA ARG A 218 -9.93 0.36 8.11
C ARG A 218 -10.54 1.34 7.09
N ILE A 219 -10.59 0.95 5.81
CA ILE A 219 -11.24 1.74 4.75
C ILE A 219 -12.76 1.83 4.96
N LEU A 220 -13.40 0.73 5.37
CA LEU A 220 -14.84 0.73 5.60
C LEU A 220 -15.22 1.58 6.82
N ALA A 221 -14.43 1.51 7.88
CA ALA A 221 -14.62 2.29 9.10
C ALA A 221 -14.43 3.80 8.85
N SER A 222 -13.41 4.21 8.08
CA SER A 222 -13.20 5.62 7.74
C SER A 222 -14.35 6.22 6.93
N ARG A 223 -15.04 5.39 6.14
CA ARG A 223 -16.18 5.78 5.30
C ARG A 223 -17.53 5.78 6.04
N LYS A 224 -17.57 5.46 7.34
CA LYS A 224 -18.81 5.42 8.16
C LYS A 224 -19.95 4.63 7.50
N ILE A 225 -19.62 3.51 6.86
CA ILE A 225 -20.54 2.72 6.05
C ILE A 225 -21.69 2.14 6.90
N ARG A 226 -22.94 2.33 6.44
CA ARG A 226 -24.18 1.82 7.08
C ARG A 226 -24.97 0.95 6.10
N LYS A 227 -25.65 -0.08 6.60
CA LYS A 227 -26.64 -0.87 5.84
C LYS A 227 -27.95 -0.09 5.74
N GLU A 228 -28.68 -0.22 4.63
CA GLU A 228 -30.06 0.30 4.54
C GLU A 228 -30.91 -0.34 5.65
N GLY A 229 -31.42 0.49 6.57
CA GLY A 229 -32.10 0.06 7.78
C GLY A 229 -31.13 -0.09 8.97
N ASP A 230 -30.82 1.03 9.63
CA ASP A 230 -30.22 1.26 10.97
C ASP A 230 -29.12 0.31 11.51
N THR A 231 -28.60 -0.61 10.71
CA THR A 231 -27.63 -1.62 11.11
C THR A 231 -26.28 -1.28 10.50
N GLN A 232 -25.29 -1.04 11.34
CA GLN A 232 -23.91 -0.82 10.92
C GLN A 232 -23.30 -2.12 10.41
N PHE A 233 -22.30 -2.02 9.53
CA PHE A 233 -21.49 -3.17 9.14
C PHE A 233 -20.76 -3.71 10.38
N SER A 234 -21.19 -4.87 10.88
CA SER A 234 -20.51 -5.50 12.02
C SER A 234 -19.16 -6.03 11.54
N PHE A 235 -18.08 -5.44 12.01
CA PHE A 235 -16.71 -5.87 11.74
C PHE A 235 -16.36 -7.16 12.49
N SER A 236 -16.94 -7.39 13.66
CA SER A 236 -16.68 -8.60 14.45
C SER A 236 -17.02 -9.89 13.71
N GLN A 237 -18.03 -9.89 12.83
CA GLN A 237 -18.37 -11.06 12.00
C GLN A 237 -17.23 -11.50 11.06
N PHE A 238 -16.28 -10.59 10.76
CA PHE A 238 -15.12 -10.85 9.91
C PHE A 238 -13.84 -11.04 10.71
N CYS A 239 -13.68 -10.31 11.81
CA CYS A 239 -12.51 -10.37 12.67
C CYS A 239 -12.50 -11.64 13.54
N ASP A 240 -13.61 -11.94 14.21
CA ASP A 240 -13.71 -13.03 15.20
C ASP A 240 -13.24 -14.38 14.63
N PRO A 241 -13.69 -14.83 13.44
CA PRO A 241 -13.28 -16.13 12.90
C PRO A 241 -11.78 -16.23 12.61
N LEU A 242 -11.15 -15.12 12.20
CA LEU A 242 -9.70 -15.10 11.93
C LEU A 242 -8.90 -15.18 13.22
N VAL A 243 -9.37 -14.49 14.26
CA VAL A 243 -8.73 -14.48 15.57
C VAL A 243 -8.91 -15.83 16.25
N GLU A 244 -10.11 -16.38 16.29
CA GLU A 244 -10.38 -17.75 16.79
C GLU A 244 -9.47 -18.77 16.12
N LYS A 245 -9.32 -18.70 14.79
CA LYS A 245 -8.43 -19.59 14.04
C LYS A 245 -6.95 -19.46 14.46
N LEU A 246 -6.48 -18.25 14.79
CA LEU A 246 -5.12 -18.06 15.34
C LEU A 246 -4.99 -18.74 16.71
N TYR A 247 -5.99 -18.63 17.57
CA TYR A 247 -6.01 -19.32 18.88
C TYR A 247 -6.00 -20.85 18.70
N ASP A 248 -6.83 -21.38 17.81
CA ASP A 248 -6.93 -22.81 17.54
C ASP A 248 -5.61 -23.41 16.99
N GLU A 249 -4.89 -22.67 16.14
CA GLU A 249 -3.66 -23.15 15.51
C GLU A 249 -2.36 -22.66 16.20
N THR A 250 -2.46 -21.99 17.35
CA THR A 250 -1.33 -21.29 17.99
C THR A 250 -0.08 -22.17 18.15
N SER A 251 -0.23 -23.39 18.66
CA SER A 251 0.90 -24.31 18.88
C SER A 251 1.60 -24.70 17.58
N THR A 252 0.85 -24.90 16.50
CA THR A 252 1.40 -25.24 15.19
C THR A 252 2.12 -24.03 14.60
N LEU A 253 1.47 -22.86 14.67
CA LEU A 253 1.99 -21.60 14.14
C LEU A 253 3.30 -21.18 14.81
N GLN A 254 3.43 -21.39 16.13
CA GLN A 254 4.62 -21.02 16.89
C GLN A 254 5.92 -21.57 16.28
N SER A 255 5.87 -22.77 15.72
CA SER A 255 7.04 -23.42 15.10
C SER A 255 7.37 -22.96 13.67
N LEU A 256 6.40 -22.35 12.98
CA LEU A 256 6.49 -21.99 11.55
C LEU A 256 6.57 -20.48 11.31
N ILE A 257 6.10 -19.68 12.27
CA ILE A 257 5.97 -18.24 12.12
C ILE A 257 7.34 -17.56 12.04
N GLN A 258 7.40 -16.49 11.24
CA GLN A 258 8.62 -15.70 11.03
C GLN A 258 8.41 -14.30 11.59
N SER A 259 9.50 -13.55 11.76
CA SER A 259 9.45 -12.21 12.37
C SER A 259 8.52 -11.23 11.63
N HIS A 260 8.53 -11.25 10.30
CA HIS A 260 7.65 -10.38 9.50
C HIS A 260 6.18 -10.81 9.61
N HIS A 261 5.91 -12.10 9.73
CA HIS A 261 4.55 -12.61 10.00
C HIS A 261 4.02 -12.09 11.34
N LEU A 262 4.80 -12.24 12.42
CA LEU A 262 4.42 -11.81 13.76
C LEU A 262 4.08 -10.32 13.79
N SER A 263 4.96 -9.47 13.26
CA SER A 263 4.70 -8.02 13.20
C SER A 263 3.47 -7.68 12.35
N GLY A 264 3.23 -8.42 11.28
CA GLY A 264 2.09 -8.21 10.39
C GLY A 264 0.77 -8.60 11.03
N LEU A 265 0.74 -9.72 11.76
CA LEU A 265 -0.43 -10.15 12.53
C LEU A 265 -0.71 -9.20 13.69
N HIS A 266 0.31 -8.79 14.45
CA HIS A 266 0.16 -7.80 15.52
C HIS A 266 -0.47 -6.51 14.99
N TRP A 267 0.08 -5.98 13.88
CA TRP A 267 -0.47 -4.80 13.23
C TRP A 267 -1.93 -4.98 12.79
N ALA A 268 -2.31 -6.17 12.31
CA ALA A 268 -3.69 -6.46 11.94
C ALA A 268 -4.63 -6.49 13.16
N MET A 269 -4.18 -7.06 14.29
CA MET A 269 -4.93 -7.04 15.55
C MET A 269 -5.18 -5.60 16.04
N ASP A 270 -4.15 -4.75 15.99
CA ASP A 270 -4.29 -3.33 16.34
C ASP A 270 -5.32 -2.61 15.43
N CYS A 271 -5.33 -2.95 14.14
CA CYS A 271 -6.34 -2.43 13.20
C CYS A 271 -7.76 -2.91 13.54
N PHE A 272 -7.93 -4.18 13.92
CA PHE A 272 -9.23 -4.71 14.34
C PHE A 272 -9.73 -4.02 15.61
N GLN A 273 -8.85 -3.85 16.60
CA GLN A 273 -9.16 -3.19 17.88
C GLN A 273 -9.64 -1.74 17.69
N ARG A 274 -9.10 -1.05 16.69
CA ARG A 274 -9.46 0.34 16.40
C ARG A 274 -10.89 0.53 15.86
N THR A 275 -11.55 -0.51 15.36
CA THR A 275 -12.93 -0.39 14.84
C THR A 275 -13.94 0.02 15.93
N GLY A 276 -13.60 -0.11 17.21
CA GLY A 276 -14.50 0.17 18.33
C GLY A 276 -15.50 -0.96 18.60
N GLU A 277 -15.67 -1.89 17.65
CA GLU A 277 -16.36 -3.15 17.88
C GLU A 277 -15.39 -4.13 18.53
N GLY A 278 -15.46 -4.27 19.85
CA GLY A 278 -14.77 -5.38 20.52
C GLY A 278 -15.28 -6.73 20.00
N PRO A 279 -14.49 -7.81 20.09
CA PRO A 279 -14.95 -9.14 19.73
C PRO A 279 -16.23 -9.49 20.49
N SER A 280 -17.08 -10.28 19.85
CA SER A 280 -18.42 -10.63 20.37
C SER A 280 -18.37 -11.30 21.76
N ASN A 281 -17.22 -11.87 22.14
CA ASN A 281 -16.96 -12.54 23.41
C ASN A 281 -16.38 -11.63 24.53
N LYS A 282 -16.33 -10.31 24.35
CA LYS A 282 -15.75 -9.31 25.29
C LYS A 282 -14.22 -9.39 25.50
N GLN A 283 -13.49 -10.17 24.71
CA GLN A 283 -12.03 -10.16 24.72
C GLN A 283 -11.48 -8.90 24.01
N ARG A 284 -10.16 -8.70 23.94
CA ARG A 284 -9.55 -7.73 23.01
C ARG A 284 -9.02 -8.46 21.80
N TYR A 285 -8.95 -7.78 20.65
CA TYR A 285 -8.24 -8.34 19.49
C TYR A 285 -6.74 -8.26 19.77
N GLU A 286 -6.21 -9.37 20.27
CA GLU A 286 -4.81 -9.53 20.66
C GLU A 286 -4.29 -10.87 20.10
N LEU A 287 -2.98 -10.96 19.89
CA LEU A 287 -2.35 -12.22 19.52
C LEU A 287 -2.51 -13.26 20.65
N PRO A 288 -2.65 -14.55 20.32
CA PRO A 288 -2.51 -15.62 21.31
C PRO A 288 -1.20 -15.46 22.10
N GLN A 289 -1.23 -15.73 23.40
CA GLN A 289 -0.12 -15.45 24.33
C GLN A 289 1.26 -15.89 23.79
N GLN A 290 1.35 -17.11 23.25
CA GLN A 290 2.62 -17.64 22.73
C GLN A 290 3.14 -16.85 21.51
N LEU A 291 2.24 -16.39 20.64
CA LEU A 291 2.61 -15.54 19.50
C LEU A 291 2.95 -14.13 19.96
N GLN A 292 2.26 -13.60 20.97
CA GLN A 292 2.60 -12.31 21.58
C GLN A 292 4.00 -12.34 22.21
N GLU A 293 4.31 -13.36 23.01
CA GLU A 293 5.65 -13.54 23.59
C GLU A 293 6.74 -13.67 22.51
N ALA A 294 6.45 -14.40 21.42
CA ALA A 294 7.35 -14.51 20.29
C ALA A 294 7.56 -13.17 19.57
N HIS A 295 6.50 -12.37 19.43
CA HIS A 295 6.57 -11.01 18.87
C HIS A 295 7.43 -10.10 19.76
N ASP A 296 7.18 -10.09 21.07
CA ASP A 296 7.89 -9.23 22.03
C ASP A 296 9.38 -9.61 22.11
N ALA A 297 9.71 -10.90 21.97
CA ALA A 297 11.08 -11.39 21.90
C ALA A 297 11.87 -10.86 20.68
N LEU A 298 11.20 -10.42 19.61
CA LEU A 298 11.86 -9.79 18.45
C LEU A 298 12.52 -8.45 18.82
N LYS A 299 12.03 -7.79 19.87
CA LYS A 299 12.48 -6.46 20.32
C LYS A 299 12.59 -5.50 19.13
N LEU A 300 11.51 -5.40 18.38
CA LEU A 300 11.46 -4.52 17.21
C LEU A 300 11.58 -3.07 17.67
N PRO A 301 12.57 -2.31 17.19
CA PRO A 301 12.84 -0.94 17.62
C PRO A 301 11.94 0.08 16.89
N PHE A 302 10.75 -0.36 16.49
CA PHE A 302 9.76 0.45 15.82
C PHE A 302 8.36 -0.07 16.13
N ARG A 303 7.35 0.80 16.06
CA ARG A 303 5.93 0.43 16.14
C ARG A 303 5.05 1.37 15.33
N ILE A 304 3.89 0.89 14.92
CA ILE A 304 2.86 1.70 14.25
C ILE A 304 1.75 2.00 15.26
N ARG A 305 1.38 3.26 15.41
CA ARG A 305 0.21 3.71 16.16
C ARG A 305 -0.88 4.11 15.18
N GLN A 306 -1.82 3.19 14.97
CA GLN A 306 -2.88 3.31 13.98
C GLN A 306 -3.82 4.45 14.37
N GLY A 307 -3.97 5.43 13.48
CA GLY A 307 -4.85 6.59 13.60
C GLY A 307 -4.66 7.42 14.87
N LEU A 308 -3.47 7.44 15.47
CA LEU A 308 -3.16 8.17 16.70
C LEU A 308 -3.62 9.63 16.64
N LEU A 309 -3.47 10.27 15.48
CA LEU A 309 -3.86 11.67 15.32
C LEU A 309 -5.35 11.85 15.04
N LEU A 310 -6.04 10.82 14.53
CA LEU A 310 -7.49 10.90 14.26
C LEU A 310 -8.32 10.97 15.55
N ASP A 311 -7.76 10.53 16.68
CA ASP A 311 -8.44 10.56 17.99
C ASP A 311 -8.32 11.94 18.66
N SER A 312 -7.55 12.86 18.07
CA SER A 312 -7.37 14.22 18.57
C SER A 312 -8.41 15.14 17.98
N SER A 313 -9.34 15.61 18.83
CA SER A 313 -10.35 16.61 18.49
C SER A 313 -9.75 17.86 17.85
N THR A 314 -8.55 18.27 18.27
CA THR A 314 -7.93 19.53 17.81
C THR A 314 -7.45 19.54 16.36
N ILE A 315 -7.15 18.39 15.75
CA ILE A 315 -6.63 18.35 14.37
C ILE A 315 -7.76 18.20 13.35
N PHE A 316 -8.85 17.51 13.72
CA PHE A 316 -9.89 17.07 12.78
C PHE A 316 -11.29 17.65 13.04
N GLU A 317 -11.50 18.50 14.07
CA GLU A 317 -12.79 19.19 14.29
C GLU A 317 -12.92 20.52 13.53
N THR A 318 -11.82 21.20 13.20
CA THR A 318 -11.85 22.52 12.52
C THR A 318 -11.78 22.47 10.99
N THR A 319 -11.37 21.35 10.43
CA THR A 319 -11.34 21.08 8.99
C THR A 319 -12.19 19.85 8.73
N SER A 320 -13.11 19.92 7.78
CA SER A 320 -13.99 18.82 7.39
C SER A 320 -13.20 17.52 7.15
N THR A 321 -13.00 16.70 8.19
CA THR A 321 -12.47 15.32 8.21
C THR A 321 -11.19 14.99 7.43
N HIS A 322 -10.49 15.96 6.86
CA HIS A 322 -9.28 15.75 6.08
C HIS A 322 -8.25 16.79 6.51
N CYS A 323 -7.14 16.37 7.13
CA CYS A 323 -5.90 17.15 7.03
C CYS A 323 -5.51 17.09 5.55
N ILE A 324 -5.95 18.08 4.80
CA ILE A 324 -5.77 18.07 3.36
C ILE A 324 -4.29 18.36 3.10
N VAL A 325 -3.63 17.48 2.33
CA VAL A 325 -2.24 17.66 1.91
C VAL A 325 -2.02 19.03 1.24
N GLU A 326 -3.06 19.61 0.64
CA GLU A 326 -3.07 20.97 0.09
C GLU A 326 -2.79 22.06 1.13
N GLU A 327 -3.27 21.93 2.38
CA GLU A 327 -2.94 22.91 3.43
C GLU A 327 -1.43 22.91 3.72
N PHE A 328 -0.80 21.74 3.71
CA PHE A 328 0.66 21.66 3.77
C PHE A 328 1.31 22.32 2.57
N ILE A 329 0.80 22.09 1.36
CA ILE A 329 1.33 22.70 0.13
C ILE A 329 1.22 24.23 0.19
N LEU A 330 0.16 24.77 0.81
CA LEU A 330 -0.04 26.21 0.97
C LEU A 330 0.83 26.83 2.06
N GLN A 331 1.02 26.12 3.19
CA GLN A 331 1.74 26.66 4.34
C GLN A 331 3.25 26.36 4.34
N VAL A 332 3.69 25.37 3.57
CA VAL A 332 5.07 24.88 3.58
C VAL A 332 5.70 25.09 2.21
N ASP A 333 6.80 25.83 2.20
CA ASP A 333 7.62 26.03 1.01
C ASP A 333 8.48 24.79 0.71
N PHE A 334 7.86 23.82 0.06
CA PHE A 334 8.43 22.56 -0.40
C PHE A 334 9.38 22.73 -1.59
N GLN A 335 10.57 22.16 -1.49
CA GLN A 335 11.63 22.28 -2.49
C GLN A 335 11.90 20.92 -3.15
N SER A 336 12.02 20.91 -4.48
CA SER A 336 12.49 19.73 -5.22
C SER A 336 14.01 19.70 -5.23
N ASP A 337 14.58 18.56 -4.84
CA ASP A 337 16.02 18.35 -4.96
C ASP A 337 16.39 17.73 -6.30
N ALA A 338 17.66 17.87 -6.69
CA ALA A 338 18.27 17.06 -7.72
C ALA A 338 19.00 15.86 -7.10
N ILE A 339 18.82 14.68 -7.68
CA ILE A 339 19.51 13.45 -7.27
C ILE A 339 20.33 12.89 -8.43
N LYS A 340 21.49 12.31 -8.11
CA LYS A 340 22.29 11.57 -9.09
C LYS A 340 21.84 10.11 -9.09
N THR A 341 21.30 9.65 -10.21
CA THR A 341 20.85 8.25 -10.34
C THR A 341 22.03 7.29 -10.29
N THR A 342 21.91 6.21 -9.52
CA THR A 342 22.97 5.20 -9.37
C THR A 342 23.23 4.39 -10.63
N SER A 343 22.22 4.20 -11.49
CA SER A 343 22.32 3.39 -12.71
C SER A 343 22.86 4.13 -13.92
N THR A 344 22.57 5.43 -14.06
CA THR A 344 22.96 6.22 -15.25
C THR A 344 23.89 7.37 -14.95
N ASN A 345 24.19 7.64 -13.67
CA ASN A 345 24.93 8.80 -13.19
C ASN A 345 24.36 10.15 -13.65
N ARG A 346 23.13 10.18 -14.18
CA ARG A 346 22.42 11.41 -14.56
C ARG A 346 21.85 12.10 -13.34
N ILE A 347 21.92 13.42 -13.36
CA ILE A 347 21.23 14.29 -12.42
C ILE A 347 19.78 14.41 -12.89
N VAL A 348 18.83 13.99 -12.05
CA VAL A 348 17.40 14.11 -12.30
C VAL A 348 16.75 14.83 -11.13
N GLN A 349 15.72 15.62 -11.40
CA GLN A 349 14.92 16.23 -10.36
C GLN A 349 14.11 15.14 -9.65
N GLU A 350 14.21 15.11 -8.33
CA GLU A 350 13.42 14.22 -7.50
C GLU A 350 11.96 14.67 -7.54
N ARG A 351 11.05 13.71 -7.72
CA ARG A 351 9.61 13.99 -7.66
C ARG A 351 9.14 14.32 -6.26
N ARG A 352 9.74 13.70 -5.25
CA ARG A 352 9.51 14.02 -3.84
C ARG A 352 10.08 15.41 -3.57
N GLN A 353 9.28 16.25 -2.93
CA GLN A 353 9.71 17.55 -2.44
C GLN A 353 9.92 17.50 -0.93
N THR A 354 10.79 18.35 -0.41
CA THR A 354 11.14 18.36 1.01
C THR A 354 11.16 19.76 1.61
N ALA A 355 10.95 19.84 2.91
CA ALA A 355 11.15 21.05 3.71
C ALA A 355 11.67 20.67 5.10
N TRP A 356 12.45 21.55 5.72
CA TRP A 356 12.95 21.39 7.08
C TRP A 356 12.44 22.53 7.94
N GLN A 357 11.65 22.21 8.96
CA GLN A 357 11.12 23.18 9.92
C GLN A 357 11.57 22.82 11.34
N GLY A 358 11.68 23.81 12.21
CA GLY A 358 12.14 23.58 13.58
C GLY A 358 12.09 24.81 14.46
N ASP A 359 12.35 24.60 15.75
CA ASP A 359 12.57 25.67 16.72
C ASP A 359 13.78 26.54 16.31
N GLU A 360 13.86 27.75 16.87
CA GLU A 360 14.90 28.73 16.48
C GLU A 360 16.32 28.18 16.54
N LYS A 361 16.61 27.38 17.58
CA LYS A 361 17.93 26.80 17.90
C LYS A 361 18.27 25.52 17.16
N VAL A 362 17.38 25.03 16.30
CA VAL A 362 17.61 23.82 15.51
C VAL A 362 18.49 24.13 14.31
N ALA A 363 19.52 23.32 14.13
CA ALA A 363 20.48 23.45 13.03
C ALA A 363 19.87 23.08 11.67
N ALA A 364 20.61 23.38 10.60
CA ALA A 364 20.28 22.91 9.27
C ALA A 364 20.30 21.37 9.22
N PHE A 365 19.34 20.76 8.53
CA PHE A 365 19.29 19.32 8.36
C PHE A 365 20.14 18.91 7.16
N SER A 366 21.17 18.12 7.41
CA SER A 366 22.09 17.67 6.36
C SER A 366 21.89 16.19 6.07
N TYR A 367 21.81 15.83 4.78
CA TYR A 367 21.72 14.44 4.37
C TYR A 367 22.23 14.26 2.93
N SER A 368 22.93 13.15 2.66
CA SER A 368 23.43 12.81 1.31
C SER A 368 24.18 13.96 0.60
N GLY A 369 24.94 14.77 1.34
CA GLY A 369 25.68 15.92 0.82
C GLY A 369 24.84 17.18 0.57
N LYS A 370 23.56 17.17 0.96
CA LYS A 370 22.65 18.32 0.92
C LYS A 370 22.54 18.93 2.32
N SER A 371 22.27 20.23 2.39
CA SER A 371 21.97 20.95 3.63
C SER A 371 20.69 21.77 3.46
N MET A 372 19.70 21.50 4.29
CA MET A 372 18.41 22.17 4.31
C MET A 372 18.38 23.21 5.44
N PRO A 373 18.31 24.52 5.14
CA PRO A 373 18.22 25.53 6.18
C PRO A 373 16.92 25.36 6.97
N ARG A 374 16.99 25.57 8.28
CA ARG A 374 15.82 25.54 9.15
C ARG A 374 14.85 26.66 8.77
N LYS A 375 13.60 26.30 8.49
CA LYS A 375 12.48 27.24 8.37
C LYS A 375 11.69 27.26 9.68
N GLN A 376 10.93 28.33 9.91
CA GLN A 376 10.00 28.40 11.03
C GLN A 376 8.87 27.36 10.84
N TRP A 377 8.28 26.94 11.94
CA TRP A 377 7.10 26.08 11.92
C TRP A 377 5.95 26.74 11.17
N SER A 378 5.29 25.97 10.30
CA SER A 378 3.95 26.36 9.88
C SER A 378 2.93 26.00 10.96
N PRO A 379 1.82 26.75 11.10
CA PRO A 379 0.80 26.50 12.11
C PRO A 379 0.30 25.05 12.12
N LEU A 380 0.12 24.44 10.94
CA LEU A 380 -0.33 23.05 10.83
C LEU A 380 0.69 22.03 11.35
N VAL A 381 1.99 22.26 11.09
CA VAL A 381 3.06 21.37 11.56
C VAL A 381 3.24 21.49 13.06
N GLU A 382 3.17 22.71 13.59
CA GLU A 382 3.18 22.98 15.03
C GLU A 382 2.01 22.31 15.75
N THR A 383 0.79 22.41 15.21
CA THR A 383 -0.39 21.73 15.76
C THR A 383 -0.19 20.22 15.85
N ILE A 384 0.37 19.60 14.80
CA ILE A 384 0.66 18.16 14.80
C ILE A 384 1.77 17.80 15.79
N ARG A 385 2.83 18.62 15.89
CA ARG A 385 3.91 18.44 16.89
C ARG A 385 3.33 18.42 18.29
N ASP A 386 2.47 19.39 18.62
CA ASP A 386 1.92 19.54 19.95
C ASP A 386 0.93 18.42 20.28
N CYS A 387 0.14 17.97 19.30
CA CYS A 387 -0.67 16.77 19.45
C CYS A 387 0.17 15.51 19.69
N LEU A 388 1.28 15.33 18.95
CA LEU A 388 2.21 14.24 19.21
C LEU A 388 2.77 14.31 20.62
N TYR A 389 3.16 15.50 21.08
CA TYR A 389 3.66 15.71 22.43
C TYR A 389 2.61 15.32 23.48
N GLN A 390 1.34 15.70 23.31
CA GLN A 390 0.26 15.32 24.22
C GLN A 390 0.06 13.79 24.27
N GLN A 391 0.14 13.11 23.12
CA GLN A 391 -0.13 11.67 23.01
C GLN A 391 1.07 10.78 23.40
N THR A 392 2.29 11.31 23.34
CA THR A 392 3.53 10.53 23.52
C THR A 392 4.39 11.04 24.67
N SER A 393 4.11 12.23 25.19
CA SER A 393 4.97 12.99 26.11
C SER A 393 6.37 13.29 25.56
N GLN A 394 6.60 13.10 24.25
CA GLN A 394 7.88 13.40 23.60
C GLN A 394 7.80 14.66 22.76
N TYR A 395 8.63 15.63 23.12
CA TYR A 395 8.76 16.88 22.38
C TYR A 395 9.82 16.76 21.29
N TYR A 396 9.46 17.18 20.07
CA TYR A 396 10.32 17.19 18.90
C TYR A 396 10.56 18.65 18.48
N ASP A 397 11.82 19.05 18.37
CA ASP A 397 12.21 20.43 18.04
C ASP A 397 12.47 20.64 16.55
N GLY A 398 12.51 19.59 15.73
CA GLY A 398 12.64 19.68 14.27
C GLY A 398 11.79 18.67 13.51
N CYS A 399 11.46 18.98 12.26
CA CYS A 399 10.66 18.10 11.39
C CYS A 399 11.10 18.18 9.92
N LEU A 400 11.38 17.02 9.35
CA LEU A 400 11.60 16.85 7.92
C LEU A 400 10.27 16.49 7.26
N LEU A 401 9.76 17.39 6.45
CA LEU A 401 8.56 17.15 5.64
C LEU A 401 8.95 16.54 4.29
N ASN A 402 8.18 15.54 3.88
CA ASN A 402 8.32 14.86 2.60
C ASN A 402 6.99 14.86 1.87
N LEU A 403 6.87 15.62 0.79
CA LEU A 403 5.70 15.62 -0.07
C LEU A 403 5.93 14.64 -1.23
N TYR A 404 5.09 13.60 -1.27
CA TYR A 404 4.95 12.67 -2.38
C TYR A 404 3.74 13.15 -3.21
N PRO A 405 3.95 13.78 -4.38
CA PRO A 405 2.86 14.43 -5.11
C PRO A 405 1.86 13.45 -5.71
N ASP A 406 2.26 12.19 -5.90
CA ASP A 406 1.48 11.15 -6.55
C ASP A 406 1.90 9.74 -6.07
N GLY A 407 1.25 8.71 -6.62
CA GLY A 407 1.58 7.31 -6.36
C GLY A 407 2.85 6.79 -7.01
N GLU A 408 3.47 7.55 -7.93
CA GLU A 408 4.73 7.17 -8.57
C GLU A 408 5.96 7.66 -7.78
N SER A 409 5.74 8.57 -6.83
CA SER A 409 6.74 9.01 -5.86
C SER A 409 6.82 8.06 -4.66
N GLY A 410 8.04 7.80 -4.20
CA GLY A 410 8.33 6.95 -3.05
C GLY A 410 9.73 7.20 -2.53
N MET A 411 10.11 6.49 -1.46
CA MET A 411 11.44 6.59 -0.85
C MET A 411 12.07 5.21 -0.80
N ARG A 412 13.27 5.04 -1.37
CA ARG A 412 13.99 3.76 -1.34
C ARG A 412 14.38 3.37 0.09
N TYR A 413 14.75 2.11 0.30
CA TYR A 413 15.28 1.67 1.58
C TYR A 413 16.49 2.52 1.99
N HIS A 414 16.41 3.09 3.18
CA HIS A 414 17.43 3.97 3.76
C HIS A 414 17.38 3.92 5.29
N ILE A 415 18.36 4.54 5.94
CA ILE A 415 18.35 4.85 7.36
C ILE A 415 18.30 6.37 7.53
N ASP A 416 17.75 6.83 8.64
CA ASP A 416 17.83 8.25 9.00
C ASP A 416 19.27 8.61 9.40
N PRO A 417 19.84 9.70 8.86
CA PRO A 417 21.20 10.11 9.18
C PRO A 417 21.31 10.71 10.59
N ASP A 418 22.54 10.71 11.11
CA ASP A 418 22.97 11.43 12.32
C ASP A 418 22.16 11.16 13.60
N GLN A 419 21.49 10.01 13.68
CA GLN A 419 20.89 9.54 14.92
C GLN A 419 21.98 9.13 15.92
N GLY A 420 21.87 9.64 17.15
CA GLY A 420 22.88 9.47 18.21
C GLY A 420 24.03 10.49 18.17
N SER A 421 24.19 11.26 17.08
CA SER A 421 25.23 12.30 16.95
C SER A 421 24.66 13.71 16.92
N MET A 422 23.62 13.94 16.11
CA MET A 422 22.91 15.23 16.03
C MET A 422 21.50 15.13 16.62
N TRP A 423 20.82 14.02 16.31
CA TRP A 423 19.42 13.78 16.65
C TRP A 423 19.32 12.65 17.69
N GLY A 424 18.35 12.74 18.59
CA GLY A 424 18.01 11.65 19.49
C GLY A 424 17.36 10.49 18.74
N TYR A 425 17.62 9.26 19.19
CA TYR A 425 17.21 8.03 18.52
C TYR A 425 15.69 7.88 18.28
N GLU A 426 14.87 8.61 19.03
CA GLU A 426 13.42 8.62 18.87
C GLU A 426 12.99 9.53 17.71
N THR A 427 12.22 8.97 16.80
CA THR A 427 11.63 9.68 15.65
C THR A 427 10.19 9.25 15.48
N ALA A 428 9.30 10.21 15.23
CA ALA A 428 7.90 9.94 14.89
C ALA A 428 7.64 10.36 13.44
N VAL A 429 7.15 9.42 12.63
CA VAL A 429 6.77 9.65 11.24
C VAL A 429 5.25 9.65 11.12
N VAL A 430 4.67 10.83 10.97
CA VAL A 430 3.23 10.99 10.71
C VAL A 430 2.95 10.82 9.24
N SER A 431 1.93 10.02 8.90
CA SER A 431 1.42 9.86 7.54
C SER A 431 0.14 10.67 7.34
N ILE A 432 0.14 11.62 6.41
CA ILE A 432 -1.04 12.42 6.04
C ILE A 432 -1.36 12.25 4.55
N GLY A 433 -2.64 12.14 4.21
CA GLY A 433 -3.13 12.00 2.85
C GLY A 433 -3.18 10.55 2.37
N ALA A 434 -2.74 10.31 1.13
CA ALA A 434 -2.91 9.04 0.45
C ALA A 434 -2.27 7.85 1.21
N THR A 435 -2.98 6.73 1.24
CA THR A 435 -2.55 5.48 1.88
C THR A 435 -1.39 4.85 1.12
N ARG A 436 -0.32 4.46 1.82
CA ARG A 436 0.90 3.87 1.22
C ARG A 436 1.45 2.72 2.06
N LYS A 437 2.19 1.83 1.40
CA LYS A 437 2.96 0.80 2.11
C LYS A 437 4.25 1.38 2.66
N PHE A 438 4.48 1.14 3.95
CA PHE A 438 5.73 1.42 4.65
C PHE A 438 6.38 0.10 5.05
N ALA A 439 7.68 -0.03 4.87
CA ALA A 439 8.34 -1.29 5.20
C ALA A 439 9.73 -1.11 5.82
N PHE A 440 10.09 -2.05 6.67
CA PHE A 440 11.42 -2.19 7.27
C PHE A 440 12.09 -3.48 6.76
N ARG A 441 13.38 -3.42 6.47
CA ARG A 441 14.22 -4.59 6.20
C ARG A 441 15.51 -4.51 7.00
N SER A 442 16.13 -5.65 7.29
CA SER A 442 17.44 -5.64 7.96
C SER A 442 18.49 -4.85 7.16
N ASN A 443 19.28 -4.03 7.86
CA ASN A 443 20.36 -3.22 7.31
C ASN A 443 21.61 -4.06 6.99
N ASN A 444 21.88 -5.11 7.79
CA ASN A 444 23.01 -6.03 7.65
C ASN A 444 22.53 -7.46 7.38
N PRO A 445 22.34 -7.87 6.11
CA PRO A 445 22.01 -9.26 5.80
C PRO A 445 23.22 -10.22 5.92
N SER A 446 24.40 -9.76 6.35
CA SER A 446 25.62 -10.59 6.43
C SER A 446 25.85 -11.17 7.83
N GLY A 447 25.60 -12.47 7.96
CA GLY A 447 26.01 -13.27 9.12
C GLY A 447 25.46 -14.68 9.03
N THR A 448 26.10 -15.54 8.22
CA THR A 448 26.01 -17.03 8.16
C THR A 448 24.64 -17.74 8.16
N ALA A 449 23.53 -17.04 8.29
CA ALA A 449 22.20 -17.58 8.17
C ALA A 449 21.52 -16.84 7.02
N LYS A 450 21.36 -17.54 5.89
CA LYS A 450 20.40 -17.18 4.84
C LYS A 450 18.97 -17.36 5.38
N THR A 451 18.63 -16.74 6.50
CA THR A 451 17.22 -16.62 6.90
C THR A 451 16.57 -15.67 5.91
N ASN A 452 15.52 -16.14 5.24
CA ASN A 452 14.63 -15.35 4.39
C ASN A 452 14.13 -14.11 5.16
N ASN A 453 14.91 -13.03 5.18
CA ASN A 453 14.61 -11.85 5.97
C ASN A 453 13.66 -10.94 5.17
N LYS A 454 12.43 -11.44 5.01
CA LYS A 454 11.35 -10.70 4.36
C LYS A 454 11.08 -9.40 5.13
N PRO A 455 10.72 -8.31 4.44
CA PRO A 455 10.51 -7.04 5.09
C PRO A 455 9.26 -7.06 5.97
N HIS A 456 9.33 -6.38 7.12
CA HIS A 456 8.17 -6.03 7.92
C HIS A 456 7.41 -4.92 7.18
N ALA A 457 6.23 -5.22 6.62
CA ALA A 457 5.50 -4.29 5.75
C ALA A 457 4.09 -4.01 6.26
N PHE A 458 3.75 -2.73 6.34
CA PHE A 458 2.51 -2.19 6.89
C PHE A 458 1.85 -1.25 5.88
N VAL A 459 0.52 -1.12 5.94
CA VAL A 459 -0.21 -0.12 5.18
C VAL A 459 -0.49 1.05 6.13
N LEU A 460 0.02 2.24 5.79
CA LEU A 460 -0.17 3.44 6.61
C LEU A 460 -1.27 4.30 6.00
N PHE A 461 -2.30 4.54 6.82
CA PHE A 461 -3.43 5.40 6.54
C PHE A 461 -3.16 6.84 6.99
N ASN A 462 -4.03 7.75 6.57
CA ASN A 462 -4.06 9.11 7.09
C ASN A 462 -4.16 9.12 8.63
N GLY A 463 -3.28 9.87 9.29
CA GLY A 463 -3.21 10.00 10.75
C GLY A 463 -2.48 8.87 11.47
N ASP A 464 -1.96 7.85 10.76
CA ASP A 464 -1.10 6.83 11.35
C ASP A 464 0.28 7.42 11.68
N VAL A 465 0.86 6.97 12.80
CA VAL A 465 2.18 7.39 13.27
C VAL A 465 3.12 6.19 13.39
N THR A 466 4.24 6.22 12.68
CA THR A 466 5.32 5.23 12.83
C THR A 466 6.36 5.78 13.79
N GLU A 467 6.57 5.13 14.92
CA GLU A 467 7.63 5.47 15.86
C GLU A 467 8.85 4.57 15.61
N MET A 468 10.02 5.17 15.52
CA MET A 468 11.31 4.49 15.44
C MET A 468 12.16 4.96 16.63
N PHE A 469 12.80 4.04 17.34
CA PHE A 469 13.53 4.34 18.57
C PHE A 469 14.74 3.41 18.76
N GLY A 470 15.58 3.68 19.75
CA GLY A 470 16.74 2.83 20.08
C GLY A 470 17.63 2.53 18.88
N ASP A 471 17.92 1.26 18.65
CA ASP A 471 18.83 0.75 17.62
C ASP A 471 18.17 0.61 16.21
N CYS A 472 17.02 1.26 15.97
CA CYS A 472 16.27 1.11 14.72
C CYS A 472 17.10 1.43 13.48
N GLN A 473 17.81 2.56 13.47
CA GLN A 473 18.59 2.99 12.30
C GLN A 473 19.90 2.18 12.15
N GLU A 474 20.28 1.40 13.15
CA GLU A 474 21.41 0.46 13.06
C GLU A 474 20.96 -0.87 12.44
N ARG A 475 19.83 -1.40 12.93
CA ARG A 475 19.30 -2.72 12.56
C ARG A 475 18.47 -2.73 11.29
N PHE A 476 17.75 -1.64 10.98
CA PHE A 476 16.75 -1.62 9.93
C PHE A 476 16.90 -0.44 8.98
N GLN A 477 16.75 -0.73 7.69
CA GLN A 477 16.41 0.26 6.68
C GLN A 477 14.90 0.32 6.51
N HIS A 478 14.37 1.49 6.21
CA HIS A 478 12.94 1.70 5.98
C HIS A 478 12.64 2.40 4.65
N THR A 479 11.40 2.26 4.16
CA THR A 479 10.98 2.71 2.82
C THR A 479 9.51 3.11 2.81
N VAL A 480 9.18 4.11 2.00
CA VAL A 480 7.81 4.38 1.54
C VAL A 480 7.70 3.86 0.11
N LYS A 481 6.83 2.87 -0.13
CA LYS A 481 6.64 2.32 -1.46
C LYS A 481 5.78 3.26 -2.31
N THR A 482 6.00 3.21 -3.62
CA THR A 482 5.05 3.72 -4.61
C THR A 482 3.70 3.01 -4.46
N ALA A 483 2.63 3.62 -4.96
CA ALA A 483 1.33 2.98 -5.06
C ALA A 483 1.41 1.69 -5.87
N ASP A 484 0.54 0.72 -5.53
CA ASP A 484 0.39 -0.52 -6.31
C ASP A 484 -0.31 -0.23 -7.65
N SER A 485 -1.15 0.80 -7.70
CA SER A 485 -1.84 1.27 -8.91
C SER A 485 -1.02 2.32 -9.64
N ARG A 486 -0.88 2.17 -10.96
CA ARG A 486 -0.15 3.14 -11.79
C ARG A 486 -1.02 4.36 -12.06
N GLY A 487 -0.40 5.54 -12.11
CA GLY A 487 -1.11 6.79 -12.41
C GLY A 487 -2.00 7.30 -11.28
N GLU A 488 -1.91 6.73 -10.07
CA GLU A 488 -2.59 7.26 -8.89
C GLU A 488 -2.08 8.69 -8.60
N LYS A 489 -2.99 9.66 -8.46
CA LYS A 489 -2.66 11.08 -8.34
C LYS A 489 -2.70 11.63 -6.92
N ALA A 490 -3.18 10.84 -5.98
CA ALA A 490 -3.38 11.27 -4.61
C ALA A 490 -2.05 11.59 -3.93
N PRO A 491 -1.88 12.80 -3.37
CA PRO A 491 -0.64 13.18 -2.72
C PRO A 491 -0.59 12.66 -1.27
N ARG A 492 0.62 12.53 -0.74
CA ARG A 492 0.89 12.14 0.65
C ARG A 492 2.00 13.01 1.23
N VAL A 493 1.89 13.37 2.50
CA VAL A 493 2.97 14.01 3.26
C VAL A 493 3.45 13.08 4.38
N SER A 494 4.76 12.85 4.49
CA SER A 494 5.36 12.35 5.73
C SER A 494 5.93 13.51 6.52
N LEU A 495 5.59 13.62 7.80
CA LEU A 495 6.26 14.50 8.75
C LEU A 495 7.17 13.65 9.63
N VAL A 496 8.49 13.81 9.49
CA VAL A 496 9.50 13.05 10.25
C VAL A 496 10.03 13.94 11.36
N PHE A 497 9.43 13.82 12.54
CA PHE A 497 9.76 14.60 13.72
C PHE A 497 11.00 14.06 14.43
N LYS A 498 11.89 14.97 14.80
CA LYS A 498 13.21 14.72 15.38
C LYS A 498 13.44 15.62 16.58
N LYS A 499 14.30 15.16 17.49
CA LYS A 499 14.73 15.91 18.67
C LYS A 499 16.24 16.13 18.61
N THR A 500 16.68 17.37 18.68
CA THR A 500 18.09 17.74 18.72
C THR A 500 18.69 17.28 20.03
N LEU A 501 19.89 16.70 20.00
CA LEU A 501 20.63 16.40 21.23
C LEU A 501 21.01 17.69 21.94
N ASN A 502 20.90 17.73 23.27
CA ASN A 502 21.11 18.96 24.06
C ASN A 502 22.48 19.62 23.79
N SER A 503 23.51 18.83 23.51
CA SER A 503 24.86 19.31 23.18
C SER A 503 24.97 20.01 21.82
N MET A 504 23.96 19.87 20.95
CA MET A 504 23.99 20.34 19.56
C MET A 504 23.00 21.48 19.29
N ARG A 505 22.37 22.05 20.33
CA ARG A 505 21.52 23.23 20.20
C ARG A 505 22.38 24.46 19.92
N ILE A 506 22.01 25.24 18.91
CA ILE A 506 22.73 26.47 18.58
C ILE A 506 22.54 27.47 19.73
N SER A 507 23.64 28.08 20.18
CA SER A 507 23.70 29.00 21.32
C SER A 507 22.76 30.19 21.15
#